data_AF-A0A3T0CR10-F1
#
_entry.id   AF-A0A3T0CR10-F1
#
_cell.length_a   1.000
_cell.length_b   1.000
_cell.length_c   1.000
_cell.angle_alpha   90.00
_cell.angle_beta   90.00
_cell.angle_gamma   90.00
#
_symmetry.space_group_name_H-M   'P 1'
#
loop_
_entity.id
_entity.type
_entity.pdbx_description
1 polymer ?
#
loop_
_entity_poly.entity_id
_entity_poly.type
_entity_poly.pdbx_seq_one_letter_code
_entity_poly.pdbx_strand_id
1 'polypeptide(L)'
;MGAVAIEPTVKTGGLNRQKVRDGLASAVRVSQQVFESLQQKQVLISVVLVGLLIVSSIGVVVSAHQNRELFNTLSQLQGERDQYQREWSQLLLEQSALSAHSRVENLAAQRFGMVVPGKEDIVLVPLMTPVAGL
;
A
#
# COMPACT_ATOMS: atom_id res chain seq x y z
N MET A 1 9.97 -8.80 58.66
CA MET A 1 10.28 -9.57 57.44
C MET A 1 9.82 -11.00 57.71
N GLY A 2 8.58 -11.37 57.44
CA GLY A 2 8.01 -11.54 56.11
C GLY A 2 7.69 -13.03 55.97
N ALA A 3 6.69 -13.50 56.71
CA ALA A 3 6.17 -14.86 56.57
C ALA A 3 5.48 -14.95 55.21
N VAL A 4 6.15 -15.58 54.24
CA VAL A 4 5.55 -15.95 52.96
C VAL A 4 4.73 -17.20 53.21
N ALA A 5 3.43 -16.99 53.41
CA ALA A 5 2.44 -18.05 53.39
C ALA A 5 2.34 -18.58 51.96
N ILE A 6 2.89 -19.77 51.73
CA ILE A 6 2.66 -20.52 50.48
C ILE A 6 1.26 -21.10 50.56
N GLU A 7 0.53 -20.91 49.47
CA GLU A 7 -0.89 -21.15 49.24
C GLU A 7 -1.38 -22.55 49.68
N PRO A 8 -2.66 -22.68 50.08
CA PRO A 8 -3.22 -23.98 50.40
C PRO A 8 -3.35 -24.85 49.15
N THR A 9 -2.97 -26.10 49.33
CA THR A 9 -3.03 -27.20 48.38
C THR A 9 -4.40 -27.35 47.73
N VAL A 10 -4.45 -27.40 46.40
CA VAL A 10 -5.65 -27.68 45.62
C VAL A 10 -6.17 -29.07 45.97
N LYS A 11 -7.27 -29.11 46.72
CA LYS A 11 -8.05 -30.31 46.99
C LYS A 11 -8.68 -30.80 45.68
N THR A 12 -8.06 -31.79 45.05
CA THR A 12 -8.67 -32.57 43.96
C THR A 12 -9.78 -33.45 44.52
N GLY A 13 -10.95 -32.83 44.74
CA GLY A 13 -12.18 -33.57 45.02
C GLY A 13 -12.57 -34.36 43.78
N GLY A 14 -12.55 -35.69 43.90
CA GLY A 14 -12.85 -36.62 42.81
C GLY A 14 -14.13 -36.24 42.05
N LEU A 15 -14.03 -36.25 40.73
CA LEU A 15 -15.12 -35.92 39.83
C LEU A 15 -16.25 -36.93 40.02
N ASN A 16 -17.30 -36.51 40.73
CA ASN A 16 -18.44 -37.36 41.04
C ASN A 16 -19.17 -37.74 39.73
N ARG A 17 -19.24 -39.05 39.43
CA ARG A 17 -19.92 -39.60 38.24
C ARG A 17 -21.37 -39.11 38.10
N GLN A 18 -22.00 -38.73 39.21
CA GLN A 18 -23.33 -38.13 39.20
C GLN A 18 -23.33 -36.76 38.54
N LYS A 19 -22.35 -35.89 38.85
CA LYS A 19 -22.19 -34.57 38.20
C LYS A 19 -21.89 -34.68 36.71
N VAL A 20 -21.18 -35.72 36.30
CA VAL A 20 -20.91 -36.02 34.89
C VAL A 20 -22.17 -36.50 34.17
N ARG A 21 -22.96 -37.37 34.80
CA ARG A 21 -24.29 -37.79 34.29
C ARG A 21 -25.27 -36.63 34.22
N ASP A 22 -25.27 -35.77 35.22
CA ASP A 22 -26.14 -34.59 35.28
C ASP A 22 -25.74 -33.58 34.21
N GLY A 23 -24.44 -33.35 33.99
CA GLY A 23 -23.93 -32.51 32.90
C GLY A 23 -24.26 -33.06 31.51
N LEU A 24 -24.16 -34.38 31.30
CA LEU A 24 -24.62 -35.05 30.09
C LEU A 24 -26.13 -34.89 29.90
N ALA A 25 -26.93 -35.05 30.97
CA ALA A 25 -28.37 -34.88 30.92
C ALA A 25 -28.80 -33.42 30.68
N SER A 26 -28.02 -32.44 31.15
CA SER A 26 -28.20 -31.02 30.83
C SER A 26 -27.87 -30.72 29.38
N ALA A 27 -26.77 -31.25 28.85
CA ALA A 27 -26.39 -31.08 27.44
C ALA A 27 -27.46 -31.66 26.49
N VAL A 28 -27.99 -32.84 26.81
CA VAL A 28 -29.05 -33.49 26.04
C VAL A 28 -30.36 -32.72 26.12
N ARG A 29 -30.74 -32.21 27.31
CA ARG A 29 -31.94 -31.37 27.46
C ARG A 29 -31.84 -30.03 26.75
N VAL A 30 -30.68 -29.38 26.76
CA VAL A 30 -30.44 -28.12 26.02
C VAL A 30 -30.58 -28.36 24.52
N SER A 31 -30.06 -29.47 23.99
CA SER A 31 -30.26 -29.85 22.58
C SER A 31 -31.74 -30.03 22.21
N GLN A 32 -32.53 -30.66 23.08
CA GLN A 32 -33.98 -30.84 22.85
C GLN A 32 -34.79 -29.55 22.98
N GLN A 33 -34.45 -28.67 23.95
CA GLN A 33 -35.08 -27.36 24.10
C GLN A 33 -34.76 -26.41 22.94
N VAL A 34 -33.54 -26.47 22.41
CA VAL A 34 -33.17 -25.75 21.19
C VAL A 34 -34.03 -26.25 20.02
N PHE A 35 -34.30 -27.55 19.92
CA PHE A 35 -35.11 -28.13 18.85
C PHE A 35 -36.58 -27.65 18.86
N GLU A 36 -37.21 -27.59 20.04
CA GLU A 36 -38.56 -27.01 20.20
C GLU A 36 -38.56 -25.48 20.00
N SER A 37 -37.52 -24.79 20.47
CA SER A 37 -37.38 -23.34 20.27
C SER A 37 -37.16 -23.00 18.79
N LEU A 38 -36.46 -23.85 18.03
CA LEU A 38 -36.26 -23.72 16.59
C LEU A 38 -37.57 -23.81 15.80
N GLN A 39 -38.59 -24.48 16.33
CA GLN A 39 -39.91 -24.60 15.72
C GLN A 39 -40.80 -23.38 15.98
N GLN A 40 -40.44 -22.51 16.92
CA GLN A 40 -41.14 -21.25 17.15
C GLN A 40 -40.75 -20.23 16.07
N LYS A 41 -41.76 -19.58 15.44
CA LYS A 41 -41.57 -18.61 14.33
C LYS A 41 -40.46 -17.57 14.59
N GLN A 42 -40.25 -17.20 15.86
CA GLN A 42 -39.26 -16.20 16.26
C GLN A 42 -37.80 -16.64 16.08
N VAL A 43 -37.50 -17.92 16.32
CA VAL A 43 -36.13 -18.44 16.15
C VAL A 43 -35.82 -18.65 14.67
N LEU A 44 -36.81 -19.09 13.88
CA LEU A 44 -36.70 -19.15 12.42
C LEU A 44 -36.32 -17.80 11.81
N ILE A 45 -36.96 -16.71 12.25
CA ILE A 45 -36.63 -15.34 11.82
C ILE A 45 -35.18 -14.98 12.20
N SER A 46 -34.76 -15.32 13.42
CA SER A 46 -33.40 -15.01 13.90
C SER A 46 -32.33 -15.78 13.12
N VAL A 47 -32.55 -17.07 12.85
CA VAL A 47 -31.63 -17.90 12.04
C VAL A 47 -31.54 -17.38 10.61
N VAL A 48 -32.68 -17.03 10.00
CA VAL A 48 -32.69 -16.43 8.66
C VAL A 48 -31.93 -15.11 8.66
N LEU A 49 -32.12 -14.24 9.66
CA LEU A 49 -31.40 -12.98 9.79
C LEU A 49 -29.88 -13.21 9.88
N VAL A 50 -29.44 -14.15 10.72
CA VAL A 50 -28.03 -14.53 10.84
C VAL A 50 -27.49 -15.06 9.52
N GLY A 51 -28.22 -15.93 8.84
CA GLY A 51 -27.86 -16.42 7.50
C GLY A 51 -27.71 -15.28 6.50
N LEU A 52 -28.64 -14.32 6.51
CA LEU A 52 -28.63 -13.15 5.63
C LEU A 52 -27.44 -12.23 5.92
N LEU A 53 -27.07 -12.07 7.20
CA LEU A 53 -25.86 -11.34 7.61
C LEU A 53 -24.58 -12.05 7.15
N ILE A 54 -24.51 -13.37 7.23
CA ILE A 54 -23.36 -14.14 6.73
C ILE A 54 -23.23 -13.97 5.22
N VAL A 55 -24.32 -14.12 4.47
CA VAL A 55 -24.34 -13.90 3.01
C VAL A 55 -23.93 -12.47 2.67
N SER A 56 -24.44 -11.48 3.40
CA SER A 56 -24.06 -10.07 3.24
C SER A 56 -22.57 -9.85 3.50
N SER A 57 -22.03 -10.41 4.58
CA SER A 57 -20.60 -10.36 4.91
C SER A 57 -19.73 -10.93 3.79
N ILE A 58 -20.07 -12.11 3.27
CA ILE A 58 -19.36 -12.72 2.16
C ILE A 58 -19.42 -11.83 0.92
N GLY A 59 -20.61 -11.28 0.62
CA GLY A 59 -20.80 -10.33 -0.49
C GLY A 59 -19.92 -9.09 -0.38
N VAL A 60 -19.81 -8.50 0.82
CA VAL A 60 -18.95 -7.35 1.08
C VAL A 60 -17.47 -7.71 0.87
N VAL A 61 -17.02 -8.87 1.36
CA VAL A 61 -15.64 -9.32 1.17
C VAL A 61 -15.32 -9.55 -0.31
N VAL A 62 -16.23 -10.18 -1.05
CA VAL A 62 -16.08 -10.40 -2.50
C VAL A 62 -16.05 -9.06 -3.26
N SER A 63 -16.91 -8.11 -2.89
CA SER A 63 -16.89 -6.76 -3.48
C SER A 63 -15.58 -6.03 -3.19
N ALA A 64 -15.06 -6.14 -1.97
CA ALA A 64 -13.76 -5.56 -1.61
C ALA A 64 -12.60 -6.21 -2.38
N HIS A 65 -12.66 -7.52 -2.62
CA HIS A 65 -11.65 -8.22 -3.41
C HIS A 65 -11.67 -7.78 -4.87
N GLN A 66 -12.84 -7.73 -5.51
CA GLN A 66 -12.97 -7.20 -6.88
C GLN A 66 -12.51 -5.76 -6.98
N ASN A 67 -12.85 -4.92 -6.00
CA ASN A 67 -12.40 -3.53 -5.96
C ASN A 67 -10.86 -3.43 -5.91
N ARG A 68 -10.18 -4.32 -5.17
CA ARG A 68 -8.71 -4.37 -5.15
C ARG A 68 -8.12 -4.75 -6.50
N GLU A 69 -8.71 -5.71 -7.23
CA GLU A 69 -8.23 -6.08 -8.56
C GLU A 69 -8.41 -4.94 -9.57
N LEU A 70 -9.61 -4.35 -9.62
CA LEU A 70 -9.90 -3.19 -10.47
C LEU A 70 -8.97 -2.01 -10.16
N PHE A 71 -8.69 -1.76 -8.88
CA PHE A 71 -7.78 -0.70 -8.45
C PHE A 71 -6.33 -0.99 -8.85
N ASN A 72 -5.90 -2.25 -8.88
CA ASN A 72 -4.55 -2.62 -9.30
C ASN A 72 -4.34 -2.29 -10.79
N THR A 73 -5.30 -2.65 -11.65
CA THR A 73 -5.25 -2.31 -13.08
C THR A 73 -5.25 -0.79 -13.29
N LEU A 74 -6.10 -0.07 -12.55
CA LEU A 74 -6.13 1.39 -12.58
C LEU A 74 -4.79 2.01 -12.14
N SER A 75 -4.17 1.46 -11.10
CA SER A 75 -2.89 1.92 -10.57
C SER A 75 -1.75 1.69 -11.57
N GLN A 76 -1.77 0.58 -12.31
CA GLN A 76 -0.77 0.32 -13.37
C GLN A 76 -0.87 1.35 -14.50
N LEU A 77 -2.07 1.60 -15.03
CA LEU A 77 -2.27 2.61 -16.08
C LEU A 77 -1.89 4.01 -15.61
N GLN A 78 -2.18 4.35 -14.34
CA GLN A 78 -1.74 5.61 -13.75
C GLN A 78 -0.21 5.69 -13.67
N GLY A 79 0.46 4.59 -13.30
CA GLY A 79 1.92 4.51 -13.27
C GLY A 79 2.56 4.76 -14.64
N GLU A 80 2.03 4.17 -15.71
CA GLU A 80 2.50 4.42 -17.09
C GLU A 80 2.30 5.89 -17.49
N ARG A 81 1.12 6.45 -17.24
CA ARG A 81 0.85 7.86 -17.51
C ARG A 81 1.83 8.77 -16.76
N ASP A 82 2.08 8.47 -15.49
CA ASP A 82 3.00 9.26 -14.67
C ASP A 82 4.46 9.12 -15.15
N GLN A 83 4.83 7.98 -15.74
CA GLN A 83 6.14 7.82 -16.41
C GLN A 83 6.24 8.74 -17.63
N TYR A 84 5.26 8.72 -18.53
CA TYR A 84 5.27 9.60 -19.69
C TYR A 84 5.28 11.08 -19.30
N GLN A 85 4.56 11.44 -18.22
CA GLN A 85 4.57 12.82 -17.72
C GLN A 85 5.96 13.25 -17.22
N ARG A 86 6.72 12.33 -16.60
CA ARG A 86 8.11 12.60 -16.20
C ARG A 86 9.00 12.81 -17.41
N GLU A 87 8.92 11.91 -18.39
CA GLU A 87 9.70 12.01 -19.63
C GLU A 87 9.38 13.32 -20.38
N TRP A 88 8.11 13.67 -20.49
CA TRP A 88 7.68 14.94 -21.08
C TRP A 88 8.21 16.15 -20.34
N SER A 89 8.14 16.14 -19.00
CA SER A 89 8.67 17.23 -18.18
C SER A 89 10.17 17.41 -18.37
N GLN A 90 10.91 16.31 -18.49
CA GLN A 90 12.34 16.35 -18.79
C GLN A 90 12.61 16.93 -20.18
N LEU A 91 11.93 16.44 -21.21
CA LEU A 91 12.07 16.97 -22.58
C LEU A 91 11.75 18.46 -22.66
N LEU A 92 10.74 18.92 -21.92
CA LEU A 92 10.37 20.33 -21.88
C LEU A 92 11.48 21.19 -21.24
N LEU A 93 12.16 20.68 -20.20
CA LEU A 93 13.31 21.34 -19.59
C LEU A 93 14.50 21.40 -20.57
N GLU A 94 14.77 20.30 -21.29
CA GLU A 94 15.81 20.25 -22.33
C GLU A 94 15.51 21.26 -23.45
N GLN A 95 14.28 21.30 -23.94
CA GLN A 95 13.84 22.24 -24.97
C GLN A 95 13.93 23.70 -24.50
N SER A 96 13.57 23.97 -23.24
CA SER A 96 13.66 25.30 -22.64
C SER A 96 15.11 25.76 -22.55
N ALA A 97 16.04 24.88 -22.15
CA ALA A 97 17.47 25.19 -22.13
C ALA A 97 18.03 25.48 -23.54
N LEU A 98 17.66 24.66 -24.54
CA LEU A 98 18.07 24.86 -25.93
C LEU A 98 17.50 26.15 -26.54
N SER A 99 16.25 26.48 -26.27
CA SER A 99 15.62 27.71 -26.78
C SER A 99 16.27 28.97 -26.20
N ALA A 100 16.64 28.95 -24.92
CA ALA A 100 17.38 30.05 -24.30
C ALA A 100 18.75 30.23 -24.95
N HIS A 101 19.49 29.14 -25.19
CA HIS A 101 20.80 29.19 -25.84
C HIS A 101 20.70 29.65 -27.30
N SER A 102 19.83 29.04 -28.10
CA SER A 102 19.62 29.40 -29.51
C SER A 102 19.15 30.85 -29.68
N ARG A 103 18.33 31.37 -28.77
CA ARG A 103 17.93 32.78 -28.77
C ARG A 103 19.10 33.71 -28.44
N VAL A 104 20.00 33.33 -27.53
CA VAL A 104 21.21 34.10 -27.23
C VAL A 104 22.18 34.10 -28.42
N GLU A 105 22.38 32.95 -29.06
CA GLU A 105 23.23 32.82 -30.26
C GLU A 105 22.71 33.67 -31.42
N ASN A 106 21.41 33.56 -31.73
CA ASN A 106 20.79 34.40 -32.76
C ASN A 106 20.87 35.89 -32.42
N LEU A 107 20.67 36.26 -31.15
CA LEU A 107 20.82 37.65 -30.74
C LEU A 107 22.27 38.11 -30.87
N ALA A 108 23.26 37.29 -30.52
CA ALA A 108 24.68 37.62 -30.65
C ALA A 108 25.10 37.75 -32.14
N ALA A 109 24.65 36.84 -32.99
CA ALA A 109 24.87 36.90 -34.43
C ALA A 109 24.25 38.17 -35.06
N GLN A 110 23.00 38.51 -34.69
CA GLN A 110 22.32 39.67 -35.26
C GLN A 110 22.78 41.02 -34.69
N ARG A 111 23.02 41.12 -33.36
CA ARG A 111 23.43 42.38 -32.71
C ARG A 111 24.92 42.65 -32.84
N PHE A 112 25.76 41.62 -32.81
CA PHE A 112 27.22 41.76 -32.77
C PHE A 112 27.92 41.21 -34.01
N GLY A 113 27.19 40.68 -35.00
CA GLY A 113 27.77 40.13 -36.23
C GLY A 113 28.67 38.91 -35.98
N MET A 114 28.53 38.25 -34.83
CA MET A 114 29.38 37.11 -34.48
C MET A 114 29.06 35.91 -35.38
N VAL A 115 30.07 35.44 -36.10
CA VAL A 115 30.10 34.18 -36.84
C VAL A 115 30.90 33.17 -36.04
N VAL A 116 30.43 31.92 -35.98
CA VAL A 116 31.19 30.82 -35.39
C VAL A 116 32.46 30.62 -36.24
N PRO A 117 33.68 30.83 -35.69
CA PRO A 117 34.90 30.78 -36.46
C PRO A 117 35.18 29.36 -37.00
N GLY A 118 35.63 29.28 -38.26
CA GLY A 118 36.04 28.02 -38.89
C GLY A 118 37.33 27.47 -38.27
N LYS A 119 37.63 26.18 -38.50
CA LYS A 119 38.84 25.52 -37.94
C LYS A 119 40.15 26.26 -38.29
N GLU A 120 40.17 26.94 -39.43
CA GLU A 120 41.27 27.79 -39.92
C GLU A 120 41.50 29.09 -39.13
N ASP A 121 40.53 29.59 -38.35
CA ASP A 121 40.64 30.85 -37.60
C ASP A 121 41.02 30.67 -36.12
N ILE A 122 41.23 29.42 -35.68
CA ILE A 122 41.55 29.10 -34.29
C ILE A 122 43.07 29.14 -34.08
N VAL A 123 43.58 30.26 -33.56
CA VAL A 123 44.98 30.39 -33.14
C VAL A 123 45.14 29.89 -31.70
N LEU A 124 45.80 28.74 -31.54
CA LEU A 124 46.27 28.25 -30.23
C LEU A 124 47.43 29.13 -29.77
N VAL A 125 47.18 30.03 -28.82
CA VAL A 125 48.25 30.80 -28.18
C VAL A 125 49.00 29.86 -27.22
N PRO A 126 50.30 29.56 -27.45
CA PRO A 126 51.07 28.79 -26.51
C PRO A 126 51.18 29.59 -25.22
N LEU A 127 50.82 28.98 -24.09
CA LEU A 127 51.07 29.56 -22.77
C LEU A 127 52.58 29.81 -22.68
N MET A 128 52.97 31.08 -22.67
CA MET A 128 54.37 31.49 -22.53
C MET A 128 54.99 30.72 -21.36
N THR A 129 55.92 29.83 -21.68
CA THR A 129 56.83 29.26 -20.69
C THR A 129 57.67 30.41 -20.13
N PRO A 130 57.84 30.49 -18.80
CA PRO A 130 58.64 31.54 -18.19
C PRO A 130 60.08 31.39 -18.70
N VAL A 131 60.60 32.44 -19.33
CA VAL A 131 62.00 32.46 -19.76
C VAL A 131 62.87 32.45 -18.51
N ALA A 132 63.62 31.37 -18.33
CA ALA A 132 64.65 31.25 -17.32
C ALA A 132 65.95 31.89 -17.85
N GLY A 133 66.62 32.68 -17.02
CA GLY A 133 67.90 33.37 -17.30
C GLY A 133 67.67 34.84 -17.63
N LEU A 134 68.15 35.81 -16.85
CA LEU A 134 69.46 35.92 -16.19
C LEU A 134 69.37 36.44 -14.76
#